data_AF-A0A5B7K056-F1
#
_entry.id   AF-A0A5B7K056-F1
#
_cell.length_a   1.000
_cell.length_b   1.000
_cell.length_c   1.000
_cell.angle_alpha   90.00
_cell.angle_beta   90.00
_cell.angle_gamma   90.00
#
_symmetry.space_group_name_H-M   'P 1'
#
loop_
_entity.id
_entity.type
_entity.pdbx_description
1 polymer ?
#
loop_
_entity_poly.entity_id
_entity_poly.type
_entity_poly.pdbx_seq_one_letter_code
_entity_poly.pdbx_strand_id
1 'polypeptide(L)'
;MNRHLNGVLMEDGVVLQQPLILEGLSQQMASHSAGLIAKYAREEQPFFLYHSFAHVHTPMFTVPQMAGRSAQGRYGDNVEEMDAAVGEILAALHEHNLEDNTIVYFVSDHGAHLEAIDEDGQRSGGFNGLFKGVDRNSHQLSGMSLTSILLIFGSGELPRLKSMPTNHQHSLN
;
A
#
# COMPACT_ATOMS: atom_id res chain seq x y z
N MET A 1 -0.15 11.16 21.65
CA MET A 1 1.10 11.89 21.32
C MET A 1 1.25 11.81 19.82
N ASN A 2 1.14 12.94 19.10
CA ASN A 2 1.14 12.95 17.63
C ASN A 2 2.44 12.34 17.10
N ARG A 3 2.37 11.14 16.50
CA ARG A 3 3.54 10.50 15.90
C ARG A 3 3.87 11.24 14.60
N HIS A 4 5.08 11.78 14.55
CA HIS A 4 5.61 12.49 13.39
C HIS A 4 6.97 11.92 12.97
N LEU A 5 7.32 12.02 11.69
CA LEU A 5 8.67 11.77 11.18
C LEU A 5 9.34 13.08 10.80
N ASN A 6 10.67 13.08 10.84
CA ASN A 6 11.51 14.13 10.25
C ASN A 6 11.49 14.00 8.72
N GLY A 7 10.30 14.15 8.13
CA GLY A 7 10.01 14.07 6.71
C GLY A 7 9.18 15.26 6.26
N VAL A 8 8.93 15.31 4.96
CA VAL A 8 8.22 16.40 4.29
C VAL A 8 7.12 15.80 3.42
N LEU A 9 5.92 16.37 3.48
CA LEU A 9 4.87 16.14 2.48
C LEU A 9 4.96 17.25 1.43
N MET A 10 5.00 16.87 0.15
CA MET A 10 5.13 17.81 -0.95
C MET A 10 4.09 17.54 -2.04
N GLU A 11 3.67 18.62 -2.70
CA GLU A 11 2.83 18.60 -3.90
C GLU A 11 3.46 19.55 -4.92
N ASP A 12 3.73 19.07 -6.13
CA ASP A 12 4.30 19.86 -7.23
C ASP A 12 5.54 20.69 -6.85
N GLY A 13 6.42 20.13 -6.01
CA GLY A 13 7.65 20.79 -5.54
C GLY A 13 7.44 21.77 -4.39
N VAL A 14 6.21 21.97 -3.93
CA VAL A 14 5.87 22.81 -2.78
C VAL A 14 5.76 21.96 -1.52
N VAL A 15 6.39 22.42 -0.45
CA VAL A 15 6.26 21.80 0.88
C VAL A 15 4.90 22.13 1.46
N LEU A 16 4.04 21.11 1.61
CA LEU A 16 2.75 21.24 2.25
C LEU A 16 2.85 21.04 3.76
N GLN A 17 3.77 20.18 4.21
CA GLN A 17 3.85 19.81 5.61
C GLN A 17 5.26 19.39 6.04
N GLN A 18 5.70 19.93 7.18
CA GLN A 18 6.93 19.52 7.87
C GLN A 18 6.80 19.89 9.38
N PRO A 19 6.98 18.96 10.32
CA PRO A 19 7.29 17.54 10.14
C PRO A 19 6.10 16.75 9.57
N LEU A 20 6.39 15.60 8.95
CA LEU A 20 5.36 14.70 8.44
C LEU A 20 4.56 14.11 9.61
N ILE A 21 3.27 14.37 9.65
CA ILE A 21 2.31 13.77 10.59
C ILE A 21 1.84 12.48 9.94
N LEU A 22 1.94 11.38 10.69
CA LEU A 22 1.64 10.06 10.17
C LEU A 22 0.15 9.71 10.28
N GLU A 23 -0.53 10.21 11.31
CA GLU A 23 -1.95 9.96 11.51
C GLU A 23 -2.77 10.56 10.34
N GLY A 24 -3.54 9.73 9.65
CA GLY A 24 -4.34 10.13 8.50
C GLY A 24 -3.57 10.23 7.18
N LEU A 25 -2.25 9.98 7.17
CA LEU A 25 -1.42 10.14 5.97
C LEU A 25 -1.90 9.24 4.82
N SER A 26 -2.27 8.01 5.12
CA SER A 26 -2.71 7.03 4.12
C SER A 26 -4.00 7.45 3.42
N GLN A 27 -4.97 7.99 4.17
CA GLN A 27 -6.19 8.54 3.58
C GLN A 27 -5.89 9.82 2.81
N GLN A 28 -5.04 10.72 3.33
CA GLN A 28 -4.65 11.92 2.60
C GLN A 28 -4.04 11.59 1.22
N MET A 29 -3.14 10.60 1.18
CA MET A 29 -2.54 10.14 -0.07
C MET A 29 -3.58 9.49 -1.00
N ALA A 30 -4.49 8.68 -0.45
CA ALA A 30 -5.54 8.00 -1.22
C ALA A 30 -6.54 9.01 -1.82
N SER A 31 -7.03 9.96 -1.02
CA SER A 31 -7.90 11.04 -1.48
C SER A 31 -7.25 11.90 -2.56
N HIS A 32 -5.96 12.21 -2.42
CA HIS A 32 -5.23 12.93 -3.46
C HIS A 32 -5.18 12.12 -4.77
N SER A 33 -4.92 10.81 -4.67
CA SER A 33 -4.88 9.90 -5.82
C SER A 33 -6.25 9.76 -6.50
N ALA A 34 -7.33 9.62 -5.71
CA ALA A 34 -8.70 9.63 -6.20
C ALA A 34 -9.03 10.95 -6.93
N GLY A 35 -8.56 12.09 -6.40
CA GLY A 35 -8.68 13.40 -7.04
C GLY A 35 -7.97 13.47 -8.40
N LEU A 36 -6.78 12.90 -8.53
CA LEU A 36 -6.05 12.80 -9.80
C LEU A 36 -6.82 11.93 -10.80
N ILE A 37 -7.31 10.76 -10.38
CA ILE A 37 -8.16 9.89 -11.21
C ILE A 37 -9.37 10.68 -11.73
N ALA A 38 -10.10 11.35 -10.85
CA ALA A 38 -11.26 12.16 -11.20
C ALA A 38 -10.92 13.29 -12.19
N LYS A 39 -9.74 13.92 -12.03
CA LYS A 39 -9.25 14.96 -12.94
C LYS A 39 -8.99 14.39 -14.33
N TYR A 40 -8.17 13.35 -14.44
CA TYR A 40 -7.82 12.76 -15.73
C TYR A 40 -9.01 12.10 -16.44
N ALA A 41 -9.96 11.55 -15.67
CA ALA A 41 -11.24 11.07 -16.19
C ALA A 41 -12.02 12.18 -16.90
N ARG A 42 -12.15 13.36 -16.27
CA ARG A 42 -12.85 14.53 -16.86
C ARG A 42 -12.13 15.09 -18.08
N GLU A 43 -10.81 15.00 -18.11
CA GLU A 43 -9.98 15.46 -19.23
C GLU A 43 -9.89 14.41 -20.35
N GLU A 44 -10.48 13.22 -20.17
CA GLU A 44 -10.40 12.07 -21.08
C GLU A 44 -8.95 11.70 -21.45
N GLN A 45 -8.04 11.83 -20.48
CA GLN A 45 -6.62 11.56 -20.67
C GLN A 45 -6.20 10.25 -19.98
N PRO A 46 -5.41 9.39 -20.65
CA PRO A 46 -4.79 8.25 -19.98
C PRO A 46 -3.80 8.75 -18.92
N PHE A 47 -3.72 8.05 -17.80
CA PHE A 47 -2.84 8.40 -16.70
C PHE A 47 -1.98 7.21 -16.26
N PHE A 48 -0.88 7.52 -15.59
CA PHE A 48 -0.08 6.57 -14.83
C PHE A 48 -0.04 7.06 -13.38
N LEU A 49 -0.60 6.26 -12.48
CA LEU A 49 -0.62 6.56 -11.04
C LEU A 49 0.30 5.59 -10.32
N TYR A 50 1.35 6.13 -9.70
CA TYR A 50 2.19 5.39 -8.78
C TYR A 50 1.83 5.79 -7.34
N HIS A 51 1.21 4.87 -6.62
CA HIS A 51 0.81 5.08 -5.23
C HIS A 51 1.66 4.20 -4.31
N SER A 52 2.48 4.82 -3.47
CA SER A 52 3.35 4.13 -2.51
C SER A 52 2.89 4.43 -1.10
N PHE A 53 2.21 3.48 -0.46
CA PHE A 53 1.78 3.63 0.93
C PHE A 53 2.98 3.69 1.88
N ALA A 54 2.83 4.46 2.97
CA ALA A 54 3.74 4.40 4.10
C ALA A 54 3.46 3.17 4.99
N HIS A 55 2.22 2.68 5.01
CA HIS A 55 1.89 1.38 5.58
C HIS A 55 2.52 0.25 4.76
N VAL A 56 2.93 -0.88 5.36
CA VAL A 56 2.84 -1.25 6.78
C VAL A 56 4.21 -1.16 7.47
N HIS A 57 5.00 -0.15 7.11
CA HIS A 57 6.34 0.08 7.68
C HIS A 57 6.25 0.62 9.12
N THR A 58 7.22 0.27 9.96
CA THR A 58 7.33 0.81 11.33
C THR A 58 7.69 2.31 11.32
N PRO A 59 7.21 3.14 12.27
CA PRO A 59 6.32 2.80 13.38
C PRO A 59 4.89 2.54 12.91
N MET A 60 4.18 1.60 13.54
CA MET A 60 2.79 1.31 13.19
C MET A 60 1.86 2.37 13.76
N PHE A 61 1.48 3.32 12.91
CA PHE A 61 0.55 4.39 13.20
C PHE A 61 -0.82 4.04 12.63
N THR A 62 -1.90 4.49 13.25
CA THR A 62 -3.23 4.32 12.67
C THR A 62 -4.15 5.43 13.15
N VAL A 63 -5.21 5.72 12.41
CA VAL A 63 -6.25 6.63 12.86
C VAL A 63 -7.00 6.07 14.09
N PRO A 64 -7.45 6.91 15.04
CA PRO A 64 -8.08 6.45 16.28
C PRO A 64 -9.29 5.51 16.07
N GLN A 65 -10.00 5.66 14.95
CA GLN A 65 -11.17 4.85 14.59
C GLN A 65 -10.82 3.43 14.13
N MET A 66 -9.56 3.18 13.79
CA MET A 66 -9.05 1.88 13.36
C MET A 66 -8.18 1.19 14.42
N ALA A 67 -7.74 1.93 15.44
CA ALA A 67 -6.94 1.40 16.54
C ALA A 67 -7.68 0.32 17.35
N GLY A 68 -7.03 -0.84 17.54
CA GLY A 68 -7.47 -1.94 18.39
C GLY A 68 -8.62 -2.76 17.83
N ARG A 69 -8.92 -2.65 16.53
CA ARG A 69 -10.01 -3.39 15.88
C ARG A 69 -9.56 -4.73 15.34
N SER A 70 -8.32 -4.80 14.89
CA SER A 70 -7.81 -5.99 14.22
C SER A 70 -7.40 -7.08 15.20
N ALA A 71 -7.68 -8.32 14.82
CA ALA A 71 -7.24 -9.50 15.57
C ALA A 71 -5.70 -9.65 15.60
N GLN A 72 -4.99 -8.98 14.69
CA GLN A 72 -3.53 -8.98 14.60
C GLN A 72 -2.88 -7.75 15.25
N GLY A 73 -3.59 -7.07 16.15
CA GLY A 73 -3.10 -5.91 16.88
C GLY A 73 -2.74 -4.74 15.95
N ARG A 74 -1.75 -3.93 16.33
CA ARG A 74 -1.38 -2.69 15.62
C ARG A 74 -0.96 -2.94 14.16
N TYR A 75 -0.35 -4.08 13.86
CA TYR A 75 -0.04 -4.47 12.49
C TYR A 75 -1.30 -4.67 11.68
N GLY A 76 -2.26 -5.43 12.22
CA GLY A 76 -3.54 -5.65 11.60
C GLY A 76 -4.31 -4.34 11.40
N ASP A 77 -4.32 -3.45 12.39
CA ASP A 77 -4.95 -2.13 12.26
C ASP A 77 -4.32 -1.32 11.10
N ASN A 78 -3.00 -1.40 10.91
CA ASN A 78 -2.29 -0.74 9.80
C ASN A 78 -2.64 -1.37 8.44
N VAL A 79 -2.77 -2.70 8.38
CA VAL A 79 -3.17 -3.41 7.17
C VAL A 79 -4.61 -3.04 6.80
N GLU A 80 -5.53 -3.05 7.77
CA GLU A 80 -6.93 -2.68 7.56
C GLU A 80 -7.09 -1.22 7.13
N GLU A 81 -6.25 -0.32 7.66
CA GLU A 81 -6.22 1.08 7.23
C GLU A 81 -5.74 1.25 5.79
N MET A 82 -4.66 0.54 5.42
CA MET A 82 -4.18 0.50 4.04
C MET A 82 -5.24 -0.08 3.10
N ASP A 83 -5.91 -1.17 3.49
CA ASP A 83 -6.98 -1.81 2.71
C ASP A 83 -8.15 -0.83 2.46
N ALA A 84 -8.58 -0.11 3.50
CA ALA A 84 -9.61 0.93 3.35
C ALA A 84 -9.18 2.05 2.37
N ALA A 85 -7.90 2.47 2.42
CA ALA A 85 -7.35 3.47 1.52
C ALA A 85 -7.24 2.96 0.06
N VAL A 86 -6.92 1.69 -0.14
CA VAL A 86 -7.00 1.04 -1.47
C VAL A 86 -8.44 1.05 -1.97
N GLY A 87 -9.41 0.75 -1.09
CA GLY A 87 -10.83 0.80 -1.40
C GLY A 87 -11.29 2.17 -1.91
N GLU A 88 -10.78 3.27 -1.35
CA GLU A 88 -11.07 4.63 -1.82
C GLU A 88 -10.57 4.88 -3.26
N ILE A 89 -9.35 4.42 -3.57
CA ILE A 89 -8.79 4.56 -4.93
C ILE A 89 -9.59 3.73 -5.94
N LEU A 90 -9.96 2.50 -5.58
CA LEU A 90 -10.78 1.64 -6.45
C LEU A 90 -12.19 2.21 -6.63
N ALA A 91 -12.78 2.79 -5.59
CA ALA A 91 -14.08 3.45 -5.68
C ALA A 91 -14.04 4.64 -6.66
N ALA A 92 -12.94 5.40 -6.71
CA ALA A 92 -12.78 6.47 -7.70
C ALA A 92 -12.73 5.96 -9.14
N LEU A 93 -12.08 4.81 -9.39
CA LEU A 93 -12.11 4.17 -10.71
C LEU A 93 -13.52 3.74 -11.09
N HIS A 94 -14.27 3.16 -10.13
CA HIS A 94 -15.65 2.74 -10.33
C HIS A 94 -16.58 3.93 -10.61
N GLU A 95 -16.53 4.99 -9.79
CA GLU A 95 -17.35 6.19 -9.93
C GLU A 95 -17.18 6.87 -11.30
N HIS A 96 -15.97 6.80 -11.84
CA HIS A 96 -15.63 7.38 -13.14
C HIS A 96 -15.71 6.38 -14.32
N ASN A 97 -16.23 5.17 -14.12
CA ASN A 97 -16.38 4.12 -15.14
C ASN A 97 -15.06 3.75 -15.84
N LEU A 98 -13.96 3.76 -15.09
CA LEU A 98 -12.61 3.48 -15.60
C LEU A 98 -12.17 2.03 -15.38
N GLU A 99 -12.96 1.22 -14.66
CA GLU A 99 -12.61 -0.14 -14.29
C GLU A 99 -12.23 -1.00 -15.49
N ASP A 100 -12.98 -0.93 -16.59
CA ASP A 100 -12.72 -1.79 -17.76
C ASP A 100 -11.47 -1.41 -18.57
N ASN A 101 -10.88 -0.24 -18.31
CA ASN A 101 -9.74 0.30 -19.04
C ASN A 101 -8.56 0.65 -18.12
N THR A 102 -8.53 0.11 -16.90
CA THR A 102 -7.46 0.39 -15.92
C THR A 102 -6.84 -0.90 -15.39
N ILE A 103 -5.53 -1.03 -15.56
CA ILE A 103 -4.77 -2.11 -14.94
C ILE A 103 -4.32 -1.65 -13.55
N VAL A 104 -4.68 -2.41 -12.50
CA VAL A 104 -4.26 -2.14 -11.13
C VAL A 104 -3.24 -3.19 -10.68
N TYR A 105 -2.06 -2.74 -10.29
CA TYR A 105 -1.02 -3.62 -9.75
C TYR A 105 -0.74 -3.28 -8.29
N PHE A 106 -0.99 -4.23 -7.39
CA PHE A 106 -0.74 -4.09 -5.97
C PHE A 106 0.41 -5.01 -5.55
N VAL A 107 1.47 -4.45 -4.97
CA VAL A 107 2.67 -5.22 -4.62
C VAL A 107 3.34 -4.64 -3.39
N SER A 108 3.95 -5.50 -2.58
CA SER A 108 4.88 -5.09 -1.52
C SER A 108 6.29 -4.92 -2.10
N ASP A 109 7.10 -4.01 -1.57
CA ASP A 109 8.49 -3.80 -1.97
C ASP A 109 9.44 -4.91 -1.49
N HIS A 110 9.16 -5.49 -0.31
CA HIS A 110 9.80 -6.67 0.26
C HIS A 110 8.84 -7.50 1.14
N GLY A 111 9.28 -8.66 1.60
CA GLY A 111 8.52 -9.51 2.52
C GLY A 111 8.47 -8.96 3.96
N ALA A 112 7.61 -9.53 4.79
CA ALA A 112 7.35 -9.00 6.12
C ALA A 112 8.58 -9.05 7.04
N HIS A 113 8.74 -7.98 7.83
CA HIS A 113 9.79 -7.85 8.83
C HIS A 113 9.42 -8.67 10.09
N LEU A 114 9.71 -9.98 10.10
CA LEU A 114 9.24 -10.90 11.15
C LEU A 114 9.79 -10.61 12.55
N GLU A 115 10.95 -9.93 12.63
CA GLU A 115 11.68 -9.62 13.86
C GLU A 115 11.24 -8.29 14.51
N ALA A 116 10.25 -7.59 13.92
CA ALA A 116 9.78 -6.33 14.47
C ALA A 116 9.07 -6.60 15.80
N ILE A 117 9.63 -6.03 16.86
CA ILE A 117 9.08 -5.98 18.20
C ILE A 117 8.78 -4.50 18.48
N ASP A 118 7.56 -4.19 18.92
CA ASP A 118 7.21 -2.83 19.29
C ASP A 118 7.75 -2.43 20.67
N GLU A 119 7.50 -1.18 21.06
CA GLU A 119 7.93 -0.60 22.34
C GLU A 119 7.37 -1.35 23.56
N ASP A 120 6.27 -2.09 23.39
CA ASP A 120 5.59 -2.88 24.42
C ASP A 120 6.05 -4.35 24.45
N GLY A 121 7.06 -4.69 23.65
CA GLY A 121 7.61 -6.06 23.57
C GLY A 121 6.76 -7.02 22.74
N GLN A 122 5.72 -6.55 22.05
CA GLN A 122 4.86 -7.37 21.21
C GLN A 122 5.42 -7.49 19.80
N ARG A 123 5.18 -8.64 19.18
CA ARG A 123 5.53 -8.84 17.78
C ARG A 123 4.63 -7.97 16.91
N SER A 124 5.23 -6.98 16.28
CA SER A 124 4.56 -6.04 15.38
C SER A 124 4.82 -6.37 13.91
N GLY A 125 5.76 -7.28 13.60
CA GLY A 125 6.02 -7.72 12.24
C GLY A 125 4.85 -8.44 11.55
N GLY A 126 4.82 -8.37 10.22
CA GLY A 126 3.87 -9.12 9.41
C GLY A 126 4.16 -10.63 9.36
N PHE A 127 3.40 -11.35 8.54
CA PHE A 127 3.47 -12.80 8.40
C PHE A 127 3.73 -13.21 6.94
N ASN A 128 4.77 -14.02 6.72
CA ASN A 128 5.18 -14.49 5.39
C ASN A 128 4.56 -15.83 4.97
N GLY A 129 3.50 -16.28 5.65
CA GLY A 129 2.85 -17.55 5.32
C GLY A 129 3.77 -18.76 5.56
N LEU A 130 3.72 -19.71 4.62
CA LEU A 130 4.54 -20.93 4.62
C LEU A 130 6.02 -20.67 4.28
N PHE A 131 6.37 -19.44 3.84
CA PHE A 131 7.72 -19.13 3.37
C PHE A 131 8.66 -18.75 4.53
N LYS A 132 9.88 -19.30 4.48
CA LYS A 132 10.91 -19.13 5.50
C LYS A 132 11.82 -17.94 5.18
N GLY A 133 12.09 -17.09 6.18
CA GLY A 133 13.00 -15.92 6.12
C GLY A 133 12.36 -14.59 6.57
N VAL A 134 13.18 -13.54 6.60
CA VAL A 134 12.82 -12.20 7.12
C VAL A 134 13.26 -11.11 6.14
N ASP A 135 12.70 -9.92 6.27
CA ASP A 135 13.21 -8.70 5.64
C ASP A 135 14.76 -8.62 5.78
N ARG A 136 15.44 -8.16 4.71
CA ARG A 136 16.90 -8.04 4.57
C ARG A 136 17.71 -9.34 4.40
N ASN A 137 17.06 -10.51 4.33
CA ASN A 137 17.74 -11.77 4.02
C ASN A 137 17.53 -12.21 2.56
N SER A 138 18.45 -11.81 1.67
CA SER A 138 18.46 -12.17 0.25
C SER A 138 18.68 -13.66 -0.03
N HIS A 139 19.09 -14.44 0.96
CA HIS A 139 19.32 -15.88 0.81
C HIS A 139 18.07 -16.75 1.02
N GLN A 140 16.96 -16.17 1.47
CA GLN A 140 15.75 -16.92 1.83
C GLN A 140 14.52 -16.39 1.10
N LEU A 141 13.64 -17.31 0.71
CA LEU A 141 12.53 -17.04 -0.20
C LEU A 141 11.62 -15.92 0.30
N SER A 142 11.31 -15.80 1.59
CA SER A 142 10.41 -14.72 2.05
C SER A 142 11.05 -13.33 2.16
N GLY A 143 12.39 -13.20 2.15
CA GLY A 143 13.04 -11.89 2.06
C GLY A 143 13.01 -11.30 0.65
N MET A 144 12.80 -12.16 -0.35
CA MET A 144 12.69 -11.79 -1.78
C MET A 144 11.28 -11.99 -2.35
N SER A 145 10.46 -12.82 -1.72
CA SER A 145 9.11 -13.16 -2.18
C SER A 145 8.17 -12.03 -1.81
N LEU A 146 7.80 -11.26 -2.82
CA LEU A 146 6.79 -10.23 -2.72
C LEU A 146 5.43 -10.90 -2.77
N THR A 147 4.52 -10.48 -1.89
CA THR A 147 3.10 -10.68 -2.17
C THR A 147 2.73 -9.68 -3.26
N SER A 148 2.74 -10.14 -4.51
CA SER A 148 2.20 -9.40 -5.65
C SER A 148 0.77 -9.85 -5.88
N ILE A 149 -0.19 -8.93 -5.74
CA ILE A 149 -1.57 -9.12 -6.19
C ILE A 149 -1.76 -8.24 -7.42
N LEU A 150 -1.80 -8.86 -8.60
CA LEU A 150 -2.22 -8.18 -9.83
C LEU A 150 -3.75 -8.25 -9.92
N LEU A 151 -4.40 -7.09 -9.88
CA LEU A 151 -5.84 -6.94 -10.11
C LEU A 151 -6.06 -6.28 -11.48
N ILE A 152 -6.34 -7.09 -12.50
CA ILE A 152 -6.74 -6.56 -13.81
C ILE A 152 -8.25 -6.37 -13.77
N PHE A 153 -8.70 -5.11 -13.87
CA PHE A 153 -10.06 -4.80 -14.26
C PHE A 153 -10.02 -4.49 -15.78
N GLY A 154 -10.81 -5.20 -16.58
CA GLY A 154 -10.82 -5.06 -18.05
C GLY A 154 -10.82 -6.38 -18.83
N SER A 155 -11.98 -6.71 -19.40
CA SER A 155 -12.27 -7.80 -20.35
C SER A 155 -12.12 -9.26 -19.86
N GLY A 156 -13.11 -9.71 -19.08
CA GLY A 156 -13.73 -11.03 -19.28
C GLY A 156 -13.10 -12.29 -18.67
N GLU A 157 -11.90 -12.25 -18.08
CA GLU A 157 -11.38 -13.37 -17.30
C GLU A 157 -10.87 -12.91 -15.93
N LEU A 158 -11.33 -13.58 -14.86
CA LEU A 158 -10.70 -13.49 -13.55
C LEU A 158 -9.20 -13.82 -13.70
N PRO A 159 -8.29 -13.04 -13.09
CA PRO A 159 -6.87 -13.36 -13.16
C PRO A 159 -6.63 -14.78 -12.62
N ARG A 160 -6.14 -15.67 -13.50
CA ARG A 160 -5.72 -17.02 -13.11
C ARG A 160 -4.41 -16.90 -12.34
N LEU A 161 -4.32 -17.57 -11.19
CA LEU A 161 -3.07 -17.73 -10.46
C LEU A 161 -2.03 -18.38 -11.38
N LYS A 162 -1.07 -17.61 -11.88
CA LYS A 162 0.07 -18.12 -12.65
C LYS A 162 1.27 -18.26 -11.72
N SER A 163 1.67 -19.50 -11.46
CA SER A 163 2.94 -19.78 -10.79
C SER A 163 4.09 -19.74 -11.81
N MET A 164 4.52 -18.54 -12.19
CA MET A 164 5.76 -18.33 -12.94
C MET A 164 6.65 -17.36 -12.16
N PRO A 165 7.98 -17.56 -12.14
CA PRO A 165 8.88 -16.60 -11.51
C PRO A 165 8.80 -15.24 -12.23
N THR A 166 8.34 -14.21 -11.52
CA THR A 166 8.26 -12.82 -11.97
C THR A 166 9.11 -11.91 -11.07
N ASN A 167 9.57 -10.76 -11.59
CA ASN A 167 10.38 -9.80 -10.84
C ASN A 167 9.77 -8.38 -10.92
N HIS A 168 10.01 -7.53 -9.91
CA HIS A 168 9.55 -6.14 -9.88
C HIS A 168 10.05 -5.30 -11.07
N GLN A 169 11.17 -5.67 -11.70
CA GLN A 169 11.71 -4.96 -12.87
C GLN A 169 10.95 -5.23 -14.18
N HIS A 170 10.01 -6.17 -14.20
CA HIS A 170 9.33 -6.56 -15.45
C HIS A 170 8.30 -5.53 -15.95
N SER A 171 7.93 -4.54 -15.13
CA SER A 171 6.94 -3.50 -15.46
C SER A 171 7.51 -2.25 -16.14
N LEU A 172 8.80 -2.23 -16.48
CA LEU A 172 9.52 -1.01 -16.92
C LEU A 172 10.16 -1.10 -18.33
N ASN A 173 9.75 -2.05 -19.17
CA ASN A 173 10.23 -2.16 -20.56
C ASN A 173 9.10 -2.03 -21.58
#